data_AF-A0A6M1ZFF9-F1
#
_entry.id   AF-A0A6M1ZFF9-F1
#
_cell.length_a   1.000
_cell.length_b   1.000
_cell.length_c   1.000
_cell.angle_alpha   90.00
_cell.angle_beta   90.00
_cell.angle_gamma   90.00
#
_symmetry.space_group_name_H-M   'P 1'
#
loop_
_entity.id
_entity.type
_entity.pdbx_description
1 polymer ?
#
loop_
_entity_poly.entity_id
_entity_poly.type
_entity_poly.pdbx_seq_one_letter_code
_entity_poly.pdbx_strand_id
1 'polypeptide(L)'
;MWARVFEFSIASWLAMSPFIFSHEEGWLFANDFTCSFLMMLFSLLSFHHRLFRMHLFNLLLAFWLILIGFLATPTLALQPPLQNYIVIGLILGMVAIIPSNCHLPPKSWQ
;
A
#
# COMPACT_ATOMS: atom_id res chain seq x y z
N MET A 1 -11.24 9.33 7.16
CA MET A 1 -11.86 8.29 6.29
C MET A 1 -11.29 8.28 4.88
N TRP A 2 -11.17 9.44 4.19
CA TRP A 2 -10.69 9.50 2.80
C TRP A 2 -9.33 8.81 2.57
N ALA A 3 -8.37 8.99 3.49
CA ALA A 3 -7.08 8.30 3.43
C ALA A 3 -7.20 6.77 3.38
N ARG A 4 -8.08 6.17 4.19
CA ARG A 4 -8.27 4.72 4.23
C ARG A 4 -8.92 4.20 2.95
N VAL A 5 -9.90 4.93 2.42
CA VAL A 5 -10.51 4.63 1.10
C VAL A 5 -9.44 4.66 0.02
N PHE A 6 -8.56 5.66 0.03
CA PHE A 6 -7.48 5.77 -0.95
C PHE A 6 -6.48 4.62 -0.85
N GLU A 7 -6.09 4.19 0.35
CA GLU A 7 -5.26 2.98 0.51
C GLU A 7 -5.91 1.72 -0.05
N PHE A 8 -7.22 1.57 0.13
CA PHE A 8 -7.96 0.46 -0.44
C PHE A 8 -7.95 0.53 -1.99
N SER A 9 -8.08 1.73 -2.56
CA SER A 9 -7.95 1.93 -4.01
C SER A 9 -6.55 1.59 -4.52
N ILE A 10 -5.49 1.97 -3.80
CA ILE A 10 -4.11 1.59 -4.12
C ILE A 10 -3.94 0.06 -4.05
N ALA A 11 -4.51 -0.57 -3.02
CA ALA A 11 -4.45 -2.03 -2.88
C ALA A 11 -5.15 -2.73 -4.06
N SER A 12 -6.29 -2.20 -4.49
CA SER A 12 -7.01 -2.69 -5.67
C SER A 12 -6.18 -2.53 -6.94
N TRP A 13 -5.50 -1.39 -7.10
CA TRP A 13 -4.56 -1.17 -8.21
C TRP A 13 -3.43 -2.20 -8.21
N LEU A 14 -2.80 -2.45 -7.05
CA LEU A 14 -1.72 -3.43 -6.92
C LEU A 14 -2.21 -4.87 -7.23
N ALA A 15 -3.45 -5.21 -6.89
CA ALA A 15 -4.03 -6.51 -7.24
C ALA A 15 -4.24 -6.67 -8.76
N MET A 16 -4.47 -5.56 -9.48
CA MET A 16 -4.66 -5.57 -10.94
C MET A 16 -3.35 -5.44 -11.73
N SER A 17 -2.27 -4.93 -11.11
CA SER A 17 -1.02 -4.65 -11.81
C SER A 17 -0.37 -5.86 -12.51
N PRO A 18 -0.44 -7.10 -12.01
CA PRO A 18 0.10 -8.27 -12.73
C PRO A 18 -0.46 -8.44 -14.15
N PHE A 19 -1.76 -8.19 -14.33
CA PHE A 19 -2.42 -8.34 -15.63
C PHE A 19 -2.08 -7.19 -16.59
N ILE A 20 -1.77 -6.00 -16.04
CA ILE A 20 -1.38 -4.83 -16.83
C ILE A 20 0.06 -4.97 -17.33
N PHE A 21 0.97 -5.40 -16.46
CA PHE A 21 2.38 -5.55 -16.80
C PHE A 21 2.76 -6.96 -17.29
N SER A 22 1.78 -7.85 -17.42
CA SER A 22 1.94 -9.21 -17.95
C SER A 22 2.96 -10.08 -17.18
N HIS A 23 2.96 -9.99 -15.84
CA HIS A 23 3.79 -10.82 -14.95
C HIS A 23 2.95 -11.76 -14.08
N GLU A 24 2.05 -12.51 -14.71
CA GLU A 24 1.05 -13.37 -14.06
C GLU A 24 1.63 -14.61 -13.36
N GLU A 25 2.92 -14.89 -13.56
CA GLU A 25 3.60 -16.05 -12.99
C GLU A 25 4.80 -15.64 -12.13
N GLY A 26 5.12 -16.48 -11.15
CA GLY A 26 6.31 -16.34 -10.32
C GLY A 26 6.12 -15.50 -9.05
N TRP A 27 7.23 -15.12 -8.45
CA TRP A 27 7.24 -14.53 -7.10
C TRP A 27 6.67 -13.11 -7.04
N LEU A 28 6.77 -12.33 -8.12
CA LEU A 28 6.20 -10.97 -8.20
C LEU A 28 4.68 -11.00 -8.14
N PHE A 29 4.05 -11.97 -8.83
CA PHE A 29 2.60 -12.18 -8.75
C PHE A 29 2.16 -12.49 -7.32
N ALA A 30 2.83 -13.44 -6.66
CA ALA A 30 2.53 -13.79 -5.28
C ALA A 30 2.75 -12.61 -4.32
N ASN A 31 3.79 -11.80 -4.55
CA ASN A 31 4.06 -10.58 -3.79
C ASN A 31 2.94 -9.54 -3.97
N ASP A 32 2.45 -9.32 -5.19
CA ASP A 32 1.36 -8.39 -5.49
C ASP A 32 0.07 -8.78 -4.78
N PHE A 33 -0.32 -10.05 -4.88
CA PHE A 33 -1.52 -10.55 -4.21
C PHE A 33 -1.39 -10.51 -2.69
N THR A 34 -0.23 -10.85 -2.14
CA THR A 34 -0.01 -10.82 -0.68
C THR A 34 -0.03 -9.39 -0.16
N CYS A 35 0.69 -8.47 -0.82
CA CYS A 35 0.73 -7.07 -0.42
C CYS A 35 -0.64 -6.41 -0.57
N SER A 36 -1.32 -6.60 -1.70
CA SER A 36 -2.66 -6.02 -1.92
C SER A 36 -3.68 -6.54 -0.90
N PHE A 37 -3.69 -7.83 -0.61
CA PHE A 37 -4.55 -8.41 0.42
C PHE A 37 -4.28 -7.81 1.81
N LEU A 38 -3.01 -7.74 2.23
CA LEU A 38 -2.65 -7.15 3.52
C LEU A 38 -3.01 -5.66 3.60
N MET A 39 -2.76 -4.90 2.53
CA MET A 39 -3.12 -3.49 2.45
C MET A 39 -4.64 -3.28 2.59
N MET A 40 -5.44 -4.08 1.87
CA MET A 40 -6.90 -4.06 2.00
C MET A 40 -7.34 -4.38 3.43
N LEU A 41 -6.78 -5.45 4.02
CA LEU A 41 -7.11 -5.88 5.37
C LEU A 41 -6.80 -4.78 6.40
N PHE A 42 -5.59 -4.21 6.36
CA PHE A 42 -5.19 -3.16 7.31
C PHE A 42 -6.00 -1.88 7.13
N SER A 43 -6.32 -1.50 5.89
CA SER A 43 -7.20 -0.36 5.62
C SER A 43 -8.62 -0.60 6.17
N LEU A 44 -9.20 -1.78 5.94
CA LEU A 44 -10.55 -2.10 6.44
C LEU A 44 -10.59 -2.18 7.97
N LEU A 45 -9.62 -2.84 8.60
CA LEU A 45 -9.54 -2.94 10.05
C LEU A 45 -9.38 -1.57 10.72
N SER A 46 -8.77 -0.60 10.03
CA SER A 46 -8.60 0.75 10.57
C SER A 46 -9.90 1.53 10.77
N PHE A 47 -11.02 1.10 10.17
CA PHE A 47 -12.34 1.69 10.44
C PHE A 47 -12.89 1.27 11.81
N HIS A 48 -12.40 0.18 12.39
CA HIS A 48 -12.84 -0.24 13.71
C HIS A 48 -12.16 0.59 14.81
N HIS A 49 -12.94 1.07 15.77
CA HIS A 49 -12.50 1.97 16.82
C HIS A 49 -11.29 1.46 17.63
N ARG A 50 -11.18 0.14 17.89
CA ARG A 50 -10.05 -0.45 18.61
C ARG A 50 -8.81 -0.66 17.73
N LEU A 51 -9.01 -0.84 16.43
CA LEU A 51 -7.98 -1.20 15.46
C LEU A 51 -7.61 -0.02 14.56
N PHE A 52 -7.95 1.20 14.96
CA PHE A 52 -7.72 2.41 14.15
C PHE A 52 -6.26 2.61 13.75
N ARG A 53 -5.30 2.05 14.48
CA ARG A 53 -3.86 2.14 14.19
C ARG A 53 -3.34 1.06 13.22
N MET A 54 -4.16 0.09 12.83
CA MET A 54 -3.73 -0.98 11.91
C MET A 54 -3.24 -0.44 10.57
N HIS A 55 -3.74 0.74 10.21
CA HIS A 55 -3.33 1.47 9.03
C HIS A 55 -1.83 1.82 9.01
N LEU A 56 -1.15 1.87 10.16
CA LEU A 56 0.29 2.12 10.23
C LEU A 56 1.11 0.92 9.72
N PHE A 57 0.55 -0.29 9.71
CA PHE A 57 1.23 -1.44 9.10
C PHE A 57 1.36 -1.28 7.58
N ASN A 58 0.55 -0.42 6.94
CA ASN A 58 0.75 -0.05 5.54
C ASN A 58 2.07 0.70 5.31
N LEU A 59 2.69 1.29 6.34
CA LEU A 59 4.06 1.84 6.22
C LEU A 59 5.10 0.75 6.01
N LEU A 60 4.92 -0.42 6.65
CA LEU A 60 5.83 -1.56 6.43
C LEU A 60 5.68 -2.08 5.01
N LEU A 61 4.46 -2.17 4.49
CA LEU A 61 4.19 -2.57 3.11
C LEU A 61 4.73 -1.53 2.11
N ALA A 62 4.57 -0.24 2.39
CA ALA A 62 5.14 0.84 1.58
C ALA A 62 6.66 0.71 1.49
N PHE A 63 7.33 0.53 2.63
CA PHE A 63 8.78 0.33 2.68
C PHE A 63 9.21 -0.94 1.95
N TRP A 64 8.49 -2.05 2.14
CA TRP A 64 8.74 -3.32 1.46
C TRP A 64 8.68 -3.19 -0.07
N LEU A 65 7.64 -2.55 -0.61
CA LEU A 65 7.48 -2.33 -2.04
C LEU A 65 8.60 -1.46 -2.61
N ILE A 66 8.96 -0.36 -1.93
CA ILE A 66 10.09 0.49 -2.33
C ILE A 66 11.38 -0.35 -2.35
N LEU A 67 11.64 -1.10 -1.29
CA LEU A 67 12.85 -1.91 -1.16
C LEU A 67 12.96 -2.95 -2.28
N ILE A 68 11.88 -3.68 -2.58
CA ILE A 68 11.87 -4.61 -3.72
C ILE A 68 12.10 -3.87 -5.02
N GLY A 69 11.39 -2.78 -5.25
CA GLY A 69 11.54 -1.98 -6.48
C GLY A 69 12.98 -1.54 -6.73
N PHE A 70 13.73 -1.23 -5.67
CA PHE A 70 15.16 -0.92 -5.77
C PHE A 70 16.05 -2.16 -5.89
N LEU A 71 15.92 -3.15 -5.01
CA LEU A 71 16.84 -4.29 -4.91
C LEU A 71 16.65 -5.33 -6.02
N ALA A 72 15.43 -5.52 -6.52
CA ALA A 72 15.12 -6.52 -7.53
C ALA A 72 15.43 -6.04 -8.96
N THR A 73 16.28 -5.01 -9.12
CA THR A 73 16.64 -4.42 -10.41
C THR A 73 17.99 -4.98 -10.89
N PRO A 74 18.02 -6.11 -11.64
CA PRO A 74 19.26 -6.73 -12.10
C PRO A 74 19.91 -6.00 -13.28
N THR A 75 19.21 -5.09 -13.95
CA THR A 75 19.63 -4.44 -15.20
C THR A 75 19.64 -2.92 -15.07
N LEU A 76 20.42 -2.23 -15.91
CA LEU A 76 20.47 -0.76 -15.93
C LEU A 76 19.09 -0.10 -16.19
N ALA A 77 18.16 -0.81 -16.84
CA ALA A 77 16.79 -0.37 -17.06
C ALA A 77 15.85 -0.96 -16.00
N LEU A 78 15.17 -0.08 -15.27
CA LEU A 78 14.19 -0.45 -14.26
C LEU A 78 12.91 -0.97 -14.94
N GLN A 79 12.53 -2.22 -14.67
CA GLN A 79 11.37 -2.85 -15.29
C GLN A 79 10.05 -2.18 -14.84
N PRO A 80 9.02 -2.06 -15.69
CA PRO A 80 7.77 -1.38 -15.35
C PRO A 80 7.08 -1.86 -14.05
N PRO A 81 7.00 -3.18 -13.73
CA PRO A 81 6.44 -3.64 -12.46
C PRO A 81 7.19 -3.09 -11.22
N LEU A 82 8.52 -3.01 -11.31
CA LEU A 82 9.36 -2.54 -10.21
C LEU A 82 9.25 -1.01 -10.04
N GLN A 83 9.13 -0.27 -11.14
CA GLN A 83 8.80 1.17 -11.09
C GLN A 83 7.47 1.41 -10.39
N ASN A 84 6.45 0.60 -10.75
CA ASN A 84 5.13 0.66 -10.14
C ASN A 84 5.19 0.43 -8.61
N TYR A 85 6.03 -0.49 -8.12
CA TYR A 85 6.21 -0.69 -6.68
C TYR A 85 6.77 0.53 -5.96
N ILE A 86 7.76 1.21 -6.53
CA ILE A 86 8.34 2.42 -5.93
C ILE A 86 7.28 3.51 -5.85
N VAL A 87 6.54 3.74 -6.95
CA VAL A 87 5.48 4.77 -7.00
C VAL A 87 4.36 4.45 -6.01
N ILE A 88 3.86 3.22 -6.01
CA ILE A 88 2.82 2.76 -5.07
C ILE A 88 3.31 2.90 -3.64
N GLY A 89 4.53 2.46 -3.34
CA GLY A 89 5.09 2.50 -1.99
C GLY A 89 5.25 3.93 -1.48
N LEU A 90 5.71 4.88 -2.32
CA LEU A 90 5.79 6.29 -1.94
C LEU A 90 4.41 6.89 -1.65
N ILE A 91 3.44 6.67 -2.55
CA ILE A 91 2.07 7.16 -2.38
C ILE A 91 1.43 6.55 -1.13
N LEU A 92 1.57 5.25 -0.93
CA LEU A 92 1.08 4.54 0.24
C LEU A 92 1.71 5.09 1.51
N GLY A 93 3.03 5.31 1.52
CA GLY A 93 3.74 5.90 2.65
C GLY A 93 3.20 7.27 3.05
N MET A 94 2.95 8.15 2.07
CA MET A 94 2.38 9.47 2.32
C MET A 94 1.00 9.40 2.98
N VAL A 95 0.14 8.49 2.52
CA VAL A 95 -1.25 8.38 3.00
C VAL A 95 -1.35 7.57 4.30
N ALA A 96 -0.47 6.59 4.51
CA ALA A 96 -0.45 5.76 5.71
C ALA A 96 -0.08 6.54 6.98
N ILE A 97 0.64 7.67 6.86
CA ILE A 97 0.94 8.54 8.00
C ILE A 97 -0.31 9.29 8.50
N ILE A 98 -1.29 9.55 7.62
CA ILE A 98 -2.46 10.38 7.95
C ILE A 98 -3.40 9.63 8.90
N PRO A 99 -3.67 10.11 10.12
CA PRO A 99 -4.57 9.44 11.06
C PRO A 99 -5.99 9.22 10.49
N SER A 100 -6.61 8.08 10.82
CA SER A 100 -8.00 7.79 10.41
C SER A 100 -9.02 8.86 10.83
N ASN A 101 -8.76 9.53 11.96
CA ASN A 101 -9.66 10.47 12.63
C ASN A 101 -9.39 11.94 12.31
N CYS A 102 -8.63 12.29 11.27
CA CYS A 102 -8.34 13.69 10.90
C CYS A 102 -9.57 14.57 10.59
N HIS A 103 -10.75 13.97 10.44
CA HIS A 103 -12.01 14.68 10.23
C HIS A 103 -12.68 15.10 11.54
N LEU A 104 -12.24 14.55 12.66
CA LEU A 104 -12.76 14.90 13.98
C LEU A 104 -11.92 16.06 14.56
N PRO A 105 -12.54 16.99 15.30
CA PRO A 105 -11.80 18.00 16.04
C PRO A 105 -10.90 17.32 17.08
N PRO A 106 -9.80 17.98 17.51
CA PRO A 106 -8.94 17.44 18.56
C PRO A 106 -9.75 17.13 19.81
N LYS A 107 -9.38 16.08 20.54
CA LYS A 107 -10.14 15.61 21.71
C LYS A 107 -10.34 16.67 22.80
N SER A 108 -9.49 17.67 22.86
CA SER A 108 -9.63 18.81 23.80
C SER A 108 -10.74 19.79 23.42
N TRP A 109 -11.26 19.71 22.19
CA TRP A 109 -12.36 20.54 21.67
C TRP A 109 -13.68 19.75 21.55
N GLN A 110 -13.70 18.50 22.00
CA GLN A 110 -14.88 17.63 22.08
C GLN A 110 -15.38 17.59 23.52
#